data_AF-E2ZBY5-F1
#
_entry.id   AF-E2ZBY5-F1
#
_cell.length_a   1.000
_cell.length_b   1.000
_cell.length_c   1.000
_cell.angle_alpha   90.00
_cell.angle_beta   90.00
_cell.angle_gamma   90.00
#
_symmetry.space_group_name_H-M   'P 1'
#
loop_
_entity.id
_entity.type
_entity.pdbx_description
1 polymer ?
#
loop_
_entity_poly.entity_id
_entity_poly.type
_entity_poly.pdbx_seq_one_letter_code
_entity_poly.pdbx_strand_id
1 'polypeptide(L)'
;MNKKKLIFGGVILVLVLVAAWYFMYFTKTPGYALNQAREAYTKHDVATFKKYVDVESIVGSGYDDFVAVAMESPEIKDNPMNGLASAMFQGMKGQIVPIVSSEIYSSVGKKLEGDLPSAQDKAAAEKVRQESGIDDLTFKDIGSVKENGDSAVVPVTFTSESLNQDFTFEIAMEKKAGNWKAVKVNNFKDFLKLVEKQNDSQNSQEQSGK
;
A
#
# COMPACT_ATOMS: atom_id res chain seq x y z
N MET A 1 -38.00 34.52 -26.84
CA MET A 1 -37.06 34.05 -25.79
C MET A 1 -36.27 35.23 -25.26
N ASN A 2 -36.31 35.49 -23.94
CA ASN A 2 -35.63 36.64 -23.33
C ASN A 2 -34.10 36.47 -23.43
N LYS A 3 -33.40 37.43 -24.05
CA LYS A 3 -31.93 37.42 -24.25
C LYS A 3 -31.15 37.12 -22.94
N LYS A 4 -31.66 37.55 -21.78
CA LYS A 4 -31.10 37.23 -20.46
C LYS A 4 -31.16 35.74 -20.09
N LYS A 5 -32.23 35.02 -20.47
CA LYS A 5 -32.37 33.57 -20.25
C LYS A 5 -31.45 32.75 -21.17
N LEU A 6 -31.19 33.24 -22.39
CA LEU A 6 -30.23 32.65 -23.33
C LEU A 6 -28.78 32.78 -22.85
N ILE A 7 -28.40 33.94 -22.33
CA ILE A 7 -27.06 34.16 -21.75
C ILE A 7 -26.87 33.29 -20.50
N PHE A 8 -27.87 33.23 -19.61
CA PHE A 8 -27.80 32.41 -18.40
C PHE A 8 -27.71 30.90 -18.72
N GLY A 9 -28.50 30.42 -19.70
CA GLY A 9 -28.42 29.04 -20.18
C GLY A 9 -27.08 28.71 -20.83
N GLY A 10 -26.49 29.65 -21.58
CA GLY A 10 -25.17 29.50 -22.17
C GLY A 10 -24.04 29.38 -21.12
N VAL A 11 -24.09 30.18 -20.06
CA VAL A 11 -23.11 30.12 -18.96
C VAL A 11 -23.20 28.78 -18.20
N ILE A 12 -24.40 28.30 -17.90
CA ILE A 12 -24.58 26.98 -17.25
C ILE A 12 -24.03 25.87 -18.13
N LEU A 13 -24.29 25.90 -19.44
CA LEU A 13 -23.78 24.89 -20.37
C LEU A 13 -22.23 24.86 -20.40
N VAL A 14 -21.58 26.03 -20.42
CA VAL A 14 -20.12 26.12 -20.36
C VAL A 14 -19.57 25.55 -19.06
N LEU A 15 -20.20 25.86 -17.91
CA LEU A 15 -19.79 25.30 -16.62
C LEU A 15 -19.93 23.77 -16.58
N VAL A 16 -21.02 23.22 -17.14
CA VAL A 16 -21.22 21.78 -17.26
C VAL A 16 -20.17 21.15 -18.18
N LEU A 17 -19.80 21.79 -19.30
CA LEU A 17 -18.77 21.29 -20.21
C LEU A 17 -17.37 21.33 -19.59
N VAL A 18 -17.03 22.39 -18.84
CA VAL A 18 -15.76 22.50 -18.10
C VAL A 18 -15.70 21.44 -17.00
N ALA A 19 -16.79 21.25 -16.25
CA ALA A 19 -16.89 20.19 -15.26
C ALA A 19 -16.78 18.81 -15.93
N ALA A 20 -17.48 18.56 -17.04
CA ALA A 20 -17.41 17.30 -17.78
C ALA A 20 -16.00 17.03 -18.34
N TRP A 21 -15.31 18.06 -18.82
CA TRP A 21 -13.91 17.95 -19.28
C TRP A 21 -12.96 17.64 -18.12
N TYR A 22 -13.10 18.34 -17.00
CA TYR A 22 -12.36 18.06 -15.77
C TYR A 22 -12.60 16.64 -15.27
N PHE A 23 -13.86 16.21 -15.23
CA PHE A 23 -14.25 14.85 -14.86
C PHE A 23 -13.70 13.81 -15.85
N MET A 24 -13.69 14.08 -17.16
CA MET A 24 -13.19 13.11 -18.14
C MET A 24 -11.67 12.94 -18.16
N TYR A 25 -10.91 14.02 -17.94
CA TYR A 25 -9.45 13.98 -18.01
C TYR A 25 -8.78 13.80 -16.66
N PHE A 26 -9.18 14.54 -15.63
CA PHE A 26 -8.44 14.60 -14.38
C PHE A 26 -8.76 13.42 -13.45
N THR A 27 -9.99 12.91 -13.48
CA THR A 27 -10.40 11.76 -12.65
C THR A 27 -9.85 10.42 -13.16
N LYS A 28 -9.27 10.40 -14.35
CA LYS A 28 -8.70 9.21 -15.01
C LYS A 28 -7.18 9.11 -14.87
N THR A 29 -6.59 9.87 -13.95
CA THR A 29 -5.14 9.83 -13.70
C THR A 29 -4.82 8.88 -12.53
N PRO A 30 -3.64 8.23 -12.52
CA PRO A 30 -3.22 7.37 -11.41
C PRO A 30 -3.12 8.16 -10.08
N GLY A 31 -2.57 9.38 -10.12
CA GLY A 31 -2.44 10.24 -8.94
C GLY A 31 -3.79 10.62 -8.34
N TYR A 32 -4.81 10.88 -9.17
CA TYR A 32 -6.17 11.12 -8.69
C TYR A 32 -6.75 9.90 -7.97
N ALA A 33 -6.61 8.70 -8.55
CA ALA A 33 -7.10 7.47 -7.94
C ALA A 33 -6.44 7.21 -6.57
N LEU A 34 -5.14 7.49 -6.45
CA LEU A 34 -4.45 7.36 -5.16
C LEU A 34 -4.94 8.39 -4.13
N ASN A 35 -5.19 9.63 -4.53
CA ASN A 35 -5.80 10.61 -3.62
C ASN A 35 -7.23 10.21 -3.23
N GLN A 36 -8.00 9.59 -4.13
CA GLN A 36 -9.32 9.06 -3.79
C GLN A 36 -9.24 7.89 -2.80
N ALA A 37 -8.25 7.01 -2.91
CA ALA A 37 -7.98 5.99 -1.90
C ALA A 37 -7.68 6.64 -0.53
N ARG A 38 -6.84 7.68 -0.49
CA ARG A 38 -6.52 8.42 0.73
C ARG A 38 -7.76 9.07 1.35
N GLU A 39 -8.59 9.74 0.54
CA GLU A 39 -9.84 10.33 1.03
C GLU A 39 -10.83 9.28 1.54
N ALA A 40 -10.93 8.14 0.86
CA ALA A 40 -11.77 7.03 1.28
C ALA A 40 -11.30 6.45 2.63
N TYR A 41 -9.98 6.34 2.83
CA TYR A 41 -9.39 5.98 4.12
C TYR A 41 -9.81 6.97 5.22
N THR A 42 -9.65 8.28 5.01
CA THR A 42 -10.02 9.32 5.99
C THR A 42 -11.52 9.38 6.27
N LYS A 43 -12.36 9.13 5.26
CA LYS A 43 -13.84 9.18 5.37
C LYS A 43 -14.46 7.85 5.82
N HIS A 44 -13.63 6.87 6.11
CA HIS A 44 -14.02 5.51 6.43
C HIS A 44 -14.92 4.80 5.38
N ASP A 45 -14.67 5.07 4.10
CA ASP A 45 -15.42 4.52 2.96
C ASP A 45 -14.69 3.31 2.34
N VAL A 46 -14.92 2.13 2.90
CA VAL A 46 -14.33 0.87 2.43
C VAL A 46 -14.71 0.57 0.96
N ALA A 47 -15.94 0.92 0.54
CA ALA A 47 -16.41 0.63 -0.80
C ALA A 47 -15.65 1.44 -1.86
N THR A 48 -15.38 2.72 -1.58
CA THR A 48 -14.56 3.56 -2.45
C THR A 48 -13.09 3.16 -2.36
N PHE A 49 -12.58 2.82 -1.19
CA PHE A 49 -11.19 2.36 -1.02
C PHE A 49 -10.90 1.12 -1.88
N LYS A 50 -11.79 0.12 -1.87
CA LYS A 50 -11.67 -1.10 -2.70
C LYS A 50 -11.67 -0.84 -4.21
N LYS A 51 -12.22 0.28 -4.68
CA LYS A 51 -12.18 0.65 -6.11
C LYS A 51 -10.78 1.08 -6.55
N TYR A 52 -9.98 1.65 -5.64
CA TYR A 52 -8.69 2.25 -5.96
C TYR A 52 -7.49 1.51 -5.36
N VAL A 53 -7.70 0.56 -4.44
CA VAL A 53 -6.63 -0.22 -3.80
C VAL A 53 -6.93 -1.71 -3.86
N ASP A 54 -6.00 -2.49 -4.41
CA ASP A 54 -5.99 -3.94 -4.40
C ASP A 54 -5.16 -4.42 -3.21
N VAL A 55 -5.81 -4.47 -2.04
CA VAL A 55 -5.11 -4.75 -0.77
C VAL A 55 -4.52 -6.14 -0.80
N GLU A 56 -5.25 -7.13 -1.31
CA GLU A 56 -4.80 -8.51 -1.39
C GLU A 56 -3.56 -8.65 -2.29
N SER A 57 -3.53 -7.97 -3.44
CA SER A 57 -2.34 -7.95 -4.31
C SER A 57 -1.14 -7.25 -3.66
N ILE A 58 -1.37 -6.11 -3.02
CA ILE A 58 -0.31 -5.35 -2.33
C ILE A 58 0.26 -6.18 -1.18
N VAL A 59 -0.59 -6.70 -0.29
CA VAL A 59 -0.17 -7.52 0.86
C VAL A 59 0.47 -8.83 0.39
N GLY A 60 -0.09 -9.48 -0.63
CA GLY A 60 0.46 -10.72 -1.17
C GLY A 60 1.86 -10.55 -1.74
N SER A 61 2.10 -9.48 -2.51
CA SER A 61 3.43 -9.16 -3.05
C SER A 61 4.38 -8.64 -1.98
N GLY A 62 3.90 -7.86 -1.02
CA GLY A 62 4.70 -7.40 0.13
C GLY A 62 5.14 -8.56 1.04
N TYR A 63 4.29 -9.57 1.22
CA TYR A 63 4.65 -10.80 1.92
C TYR A 63 5.75 -11.57 1.18
N ASP A 64 5.68 -11.64 -0.16
CA ASP A 64 6.74 -12.27 -0.95
C ASP A 64 8.07 -11.54 -0.78
N ASP A 65 8.06 -10.20 -0.79
CA ASP A 65 9.24 -9.38 -0.54
C ASP A 65 9.78 -9.58 0.89
N PHE A 66 8.90 -9.63 1.89
CA PHE A 66 9.24 -9.93 3.29
C PHE A 66 9.95 -11.28 3.42
N VAL A 67 9.37 -12.34 2.87
CA VAL A 67 9.99 -13.68 2.88
C VAL A 67 11.32 -13.65 2.15
N ALA A 68 11.40 -12.97 1.02
CA ALA A 68 12.64 -12.90 0.26
C ALA A 68 13.77 -12.19 1.02
N VAL A 69 13.47 -11.16 1.82
CA VAL A 69 14.45 -10.52 2.71
C VAL A 69 14.80 -11.42 3.89
N ALA A 70 13.82 -12.02 4.57
CA ALA A 70 14.08 -12.92 5.69
C ALA A 70 14.99 -14.11 5.28
N MET A 71 14.80 -14.65 4.07
CA MET A 71 15.65 -15.71 3.51
C MET A 71 17.07 -15.26 3.15
N GLU A 72 17.33 -13.96 3.03
CA GLU A 72 18.68 -13.40 2.80
C GLU A 72 19.51 -13.31 4.09
N SER A 73 18.88 -13.39 5.27
CA SER A 73 19.56 -13.37 6.57
C SER A 73 20.58 -14.52 6.68
N PRO A 74 21.79 -14.29 7.23
CA PRO A 74 22.81 -15.35 7.35
C PRO A 74 22.33 -16.58 8.12
N GLU A 75 21.51 -16.38 9.16
CA GLU A 75 20.97 -17.44 10.01
C GLU A 75 20.11 -18.45 9.23
N ILE A 76 19.34 -17.97 8.25
CA ILE A 76 18.49 -18.82 7.41
C ILE A 76 19.27 -19.26 6.18
N LYS A 77 19.97 -18.34 5.51
CA LYS A 77 20.66 -18.60 4.24
C LYS A 77 21.72 -19.68 4.35
N ASP A 78 22.54 -19.63 5.39
CA ASP A 78 23.66 -20.56 5.60
C ASP A 78 23.23 -21.87 6.28
N ASN A 79 21.95 -21.97 6.68
CA ASN A 79 21.39 -23.17 7.28
C ASN A 79 21.08 -24.24 6.20
N PRO A 80 21.53 -25.50 6.38
CA PRO A 80 21.21 -26.61 5.47
C PRO A 80 19.70 -26.85 5.29
N MET A 81 18.86 -26.39 6.22
CA MET A 81 17.40 -26.50 6.18
C MET A 81 16.70 -25.28 5.57
N ASN A 82 17.42 -24.38 4.88
CA ASN A 82 16.84 -23.18 4.27
C ASN A 82 15.64 -23.47 3.33
N GLY A 83 15.67 -24.61 2.61
CA GLY A 83 14.56 -25.04 1.76
C GLY A 83 13.29 -25.36 2.56
N LEU A 84 13.44 -25.92 3.77
CA LEU A 84 12.30 -26.15 4.67
C LEU A 84 11.76 -24.83 5.21
N ALA A 85 12.64 -23.89 5.58
CA ALA A 85 12.22 -22.56 6.02
C ALA A 85 11.43 -21.83 4.92
N SER A 86 11.94 -21.87 3.67
CA SER A 86 11.25 -21.30 2.51
C SER A 86 9.87 -21.91 2.30
N ALA A 87 9.75 -23.24 2.34
CA ALA A 87 8.48 -23.93 2.20
C ALA A 87 7.49 -23.57 3.31
N MET A 88 7.97 -23.44 4.56
CA MET A 88 7.15 -23.03 5.70
C MET A 88 6.64 -21.59 5.54
N PHE A 89 7.51 -20.64 5.16
CA PHE A 89 7.10 -19.26 4.89
C PHE A 89 6.07 -19.20 3.75
N GLN A 90 6.32 -19.86 2.64
CA GLN A 90 5.38 -19.88 1.52
C GLN A 90 4.04 -20.52 1.91
N GLY A 91 4.04 -21.56 2.76
CA GLY A 91 2.83 -22.17 3.30
C GLY A 91 1.99 -21.23 4.17
N MET A 92 2.63 -20.30 4.89
CA MET A 92 1.92 -19.33 5.74
C MET A 92 1.26 -18.19 4.97
N LYS A 93 1.67 -17.93 3.71
CA LYS A 93 1.11 -16.84 2.89
C LYS A 93 -0.42 -16.86 2.84
N GLY A 94 -1.01 -18.04 2.67
CA GLY A 94 -2.46 -18.22 2.59
C GLY A 94 -3.22 -17.86 3.87
N GLN A 95 -2.55 -17.85 5.03
CA GLN A 95 -3.11 -17.45 6.31
C GLN A 95 -2.83 -15.97 6.61
N ILE A 96 -1.61 -15.50 6.34
CA ILE A 96 -1.19 -14.14 6.67
C ILE A 96 -1.88 -13.10 5.79
N VAL A 97 -1.92 -13.31 4.47
CA VAL A 97 -2.44 -12.31 3.52
C VAL A 97 -3.89 -11.93 3.85
N PRO A 98 -4.84 -12.88 4.04
CA PRO A 98 -6.21 -12.51 4.40
C PRO A 98 -6.33 -11.76 5.72
N ILE A 99 -5.52 -12.11 6.73
CA ILE A 99 -5.55 -11.47 8.05
C ILE A 99 -5.13 -10.01 7.93
N VAL A 100 -3.95 -9.76 7.35
CA VAL A 100 -3.40 -8.40 7.18
C VAL A 100 -4.30 -7.58 6.25
N SER A 101 -4.80 -8.15 5.16
CA SER A 101 -5.76 -7.47 4.28
C SER A 101 -7.04 -7.07 5.02
N SER A 102 -7.58 -7.97 5.86
CA SER A 102 -8.76 -7.68 6.68
C SER A 102 -8.50 -6.57 7.70
N GLU A 103 -7.30 -6.52 8.29
CA GLU A 103 -6.91 -5.44 9.21
C GLU A 103 -6.85 -4.09 8.50
N ILE A 104 -6.27 -4.03 7.29
CA ILE A 104 -6.24 -2.79 6.48
C ILE A 104 -7.66 -2.33 6.13
N TYR A 105 -8.55 -3.24 5.75
CA TYR A 105 -9.95 -2.85 5.50
C TYR A 105 -10.68 -2.42 6.78
N SER A 106 -10.33 -3.00 7.92
CA SER A 106 -10.89 -2.64 9.23
C SER A 106 -10.30 -1.33 9.79
N SER A 107 -9.13 -0.89 9.34
CA SER A 107 -8.62 0.46 9.66
C SER A 107 -9.26 1.52 8.77
N VAL A 108 -9.60 1.16 7.53
CA VAL A 108 -10.42 2.02 6.65
C VAL A 108 -11.82 2.17 7.22
N GLY A 109 -12.54 1.12 7.63
CA GLY A 109 -13.91 1.29 8.13
C GLY A 109 -14.36 0.19 9.07
N LYS A 110 -15.67 -0.08 9.17
CA LYS A 110 -16.14 -1.13 10.09
C LYS A 110 -15.51 -2.49 9.76
N LYS A 111 -15.16 -3.21 10.83
CA LYS A 111 -14.60 -4.56 10.79
C LYS A 111 -15.39 -5.44 9.83
N LEU A 112 -14.71 -6.04 8.85
CA LEU A 112 -15.32 -6.99 7.93
C LEU A 112 -15.81 -8.21 8.71
N GLU A 113 -17.03 -8.64 8.44
CA GLU A 113 -17.58 -9.88 8.99
C GLU A 113 -16.89 -11.08 8.31
N GLY A 114 -16.36 -11.99 9.12
CA GLY A 114 -15.62 -13.16 8.65
C GLY A 114 -15.18 -14.03 9.84
N ASP A 115 -14.71 -15.24 9.54
CA ASP A 115 -14.18 -16.13 10.56
C ASP A 115 -13.01 -15.48 11.29
N LEU A 116 -13.02 -15.58 12.61
CA LEU A 116 -11.94 -15.06 13.43
C LEU A 116 -10.71 -15.97 13.24
N PRO A 117 -9.56 -15.42 12.80
CA PRO A 117 -8.35 -16.21 12.67
C PRO A 117 -7.92 -16.77 14.03
N SER A 118 -7.23 -17.91 14.02
CA SER A 118 -6.74 -18.52 15.26
C SER A 118 -5.76 -17.59 15.97
N ALA A 119 -5.54 -17.80 17.28
CA ALA A 119 -4.57 -17.00 18.03
C ALA A 119 -3.15 -17.11 17.46
N GLN A 120 -2.79 -18.28 16.93
CA GLN A 120 -1.50 -18.52 16.29
C GLN A 120 -1.36 -17.73 14.99
N ASP A 121 -2.37 -17.75 14.13
CA ASP A 121 -2.31 -17.03 12.84
C ASP A 121 -2.24 -15.52 13.06
N LYS A 122 -2.95 -15.01 14.08
CA LYS A 122 -2.86 -13.60 14.50
C LYS A 122 -1.46 -13.23 14.98
N ALA A 123 -0.85 -14.06 15.82
CA ALA A 123 0.50 -13.81 16.31
C ALA A 123 1.53 -13.80 15.16
N ALA A 124 1.36 -14.69 14.18
CA ALA A 124 2.21 -14.72 13.00
C ALA A 124 2.03 -13.47 12.12
N ALA A 125 0.79 -13.01 11.91
CA ALA A 125 0.51 -11.78 11.16
C ALA A 125 1.06 -10.54 11.86
N GLU A 126 0.87 -10.45 13.18
CA GLU A 126 1.41 -9.38 14.01
C GLU A 126 2.95 -9.33 13.94
N LYS A 127 3.60 -10.50 13.96
CA LYS A 127 5.06 -10.58 13.81
C LYS A 127 5.53 -10.02 12.46
N VAL A 128 4.90 -10.45 11.35
CA VAL A 128 5.21 -9.94 10.01
C VAL A 128 5.03 -8.42 9.95
N ARG A 129 3.95 -7.90 10.55
CA ARG A 129 3.67 -6.47 10.61
C ARG A 129 4.76 -5.70 11.37
N GLN A 130 5.10 -6.14 12.58
CA GLN A 130 6.12 -5.49 13.41
C GLN A 130 7.50 -5.53 12.74
N GLU A 131 7.93 -6.69 12.23
CA GLU A 131 9.23 -6.85 11.57
C GLU A 131 9.33 -6.09 10.25
N SER A 132 8.20 -5.77 9.61
CA SER A 132 8.20 -4.97 8.38
C SER A 132 8.45 -3.48 8.60
N GLY A 133 8.32 -2.97 9.84
CA GLY A 133 8.57 -1.57 10.17
C GLY A 133 7.56 -0.57 9.59
N ILE A 134 6.37 -1.02 9.18
CA ILE A 134 5.36 -0.15 8.54
C ILE A 134 4.52 0.68 9.52
N ASP A 135 4.57 0.38 10.82
CA ASP A 135 3.69 0.96 11.83
C ASP A 135 3.98 2.44 12.16
N ASP A 136 5.18 2.91 11.86
CA ASP A 136 5.64 4.27 12.18
C ASP A 136 5.71 5.20 10.95
N LEU A 137 5.13 4.77 9.83
CA LEU A 137 5.16 5.51 8.58
C LEU A 137 4.14 6.64 8.59
N THR A 138 4.64 7.87 8.50
CA THR A 138 3.80 9.07 8.35
C THR A 138 3.82 9.56 6.91
N PHE A 139 2.64 9.69 6.30
CA PHE A 139 2.51 10.22 4.94
C PHE A 139 3.08 11.64 4.81
N LYS A 140 3.87 11.88 3.76
CA LYS A 140 4.51 13.17 3.49
C LYS A 140 4.05 13.79 2.17
N ASP A 141 4.21 13.09 1.04
CA ASP A 141 3.94 13.65 -0.28
C ASP A 141 3.66 12.58 -1.36
N ILE A 142 3.03 13.00 -2.47
CA ILE A 142 2.87 12.21 -3.70
C ILE A 142 3.65 12.91 -4.82
N GLY A 143 4.65 12.22 -5.36
CA GLY A 143 5.51 12.74 -6.43
C GLY A 143 4.90 12.63 -7.83
N SER A 144 5.70 13.00 -8.82
CA SER A 144 5.32 12.96 -10.24
C SER A 144 5.08 11.54 -10.75
N VAL A 145 3.90 11.30 -11.31
CA VAL A 145 3.47 10.01 -11.85
C VAL A 145 4.18 9.68 -13.16
N LYS A 146 4.68 8.45 -13.28
CA LYS A 146 5.16 7.87 -14.54
C LYS A 146 4.08 6.94 -15.11
N GLU A 147 3.32 7.40 -16.09
CA GLU A 147 2.27 6.61 -16.75
C GLU A 147 2.80 5.98 -18.06
N ASN A 148 2.46 4.71 -18.28
CA ASN A 148 2.75 3.96 -19.50
C ASN A 148 1.55 3.09 -19.87
N GLY A 149 0.65 3.64 -20.69
CA GLY A 149 -0.57 2.95 -21.12
C GLY A 149 -1.49 2.63 -19.95
N ASP A 150 -1.71 1.34 -19.69
CA ASP A 150 -2.55 0.84 -18.60
C ASP A 150 -1.77 0.52 -17.31
N SER A 151 -0.50 0.92 -17.25
CA SER A 151 0.35 0.80 -16.06
C SER A 151 0.91 2.16 -15.66
N ALA A 152 1.10 2.38 -14.36
CA ALA A 152 1.75 3.58 -13.86
C ALA A 152 2.55 3.29 -12.59
N VAL A 153 3.56 4.13 -12.33
CA VAL A 153 4.28 4.16 -11.05
C VAL A 153 4.07 5.53 -10.42
N VAL A 154 3.55 5.52 -9.20
CA VAL A 154 3.30 6.73 -8.40
C VAL A 154 4.27 6.73 -7.21
N PRO A 155 5.23 7.66 -7.16
CA PRO A 155 6.09 7.83 -5.99
C PRO A 155 5.28 8.39 -4.81
N VAL A 156 5.39 7.76 -3.64
CA VAL A 156 4.72 8.21 -2.42
C VAL A 156 5.74 8.22 -1.28
N THR A 157 5.97 9.40 -0.72
CA THR A 157 6.98 9.60 0.33
C THR A 157 6.33 9.50 1.70
N PHE A 158 6.96 8.72 2.57
CA PHE A 158 6.64 8.63 3.99
C PHE A 158 7.88 8.96 4.81
N THR A 159 7.68 9.56 5.99
CA THR A 159 8.71 9.66 7.02
C THR A 159 8.60 8.40 7.89
N SER A 160 9.72 7.69 8.07
CA SER A 160 9.83 6.59 9.04
C SER A 160 10.52 7.11 10.29
N GLU A 161 9.85 7.00 11.44
CA GLU A 161 10.37 7.49 12.72
C GLU A 161 11.54 6.62 13.21
N SER A 162 11.42 5.30 13.14
CA SER A 162 12.44 4.33 13.56
C SER A 162 13.72 4.39 12.71
N LEU A 163 13.57 4.64 11.41
CA LEU A 163 14.72 4.84 10.52
C LEU A 163 15.26 6.27 10.54
N ASN A 164 14.53 7.21 11.15
CA ASN A 164 14.84 8.64 11.18
C ASN A 164 15.17 9.20 9.78
N GLN A 165 14.41 8.79 8.77
CA GLN A 165 14.58 9.22 7.38
C GLN A 165 13.27 9.13 6.61
N ASP A 166 13.22 9.82 5.47
CA ASP A 166 12.15 9.62 4.50
C ASP A 166 12.45 8.40 3.61
N PHE A 167 11.39 7.67 3.25
CA PHE A 167 11.43 6.64 2.21
C PHE A 167 10.36 6.91 1.16
N THR A 168 10.72 6.80 -0.12
CA THR A 168 9.78 6.96 -1.24
C THR A 168 9.41 5.60 -1.79
N PHE A 169 8.16 5.18 -1.57
CA PHE A 169 7.60 3.96 -2.15
C PHE A 169 7.16 4.20 -3.58
N GLU A 170 7.50 3.26 -4.46
CA GLU A 170 7.07 3.24 -5.85
C GLU A 170 5.79 2.40 -5.97
N ILE A 171 4.64 3.07 -5.92
CA ILE A 171 3.33 2.39 -5.98
C ILE A 171 3.01 2.06 -7.44
N ALA A 172 2.99 0.77 -7.76
CA ALA A 172 2.52 0.29 -9.04
C ALA A 172 0.99 0.36 -9.09
N MET A 173 0.49 0.97 -10.16
CA MET A 173 -0.93 1.07 -10.45
C MET A 173 -1.25 0.46 -11.80
N GLU A 174 -2.41 -0.18 -11.88
CA GLU A 174 -2.96 -0.76 -13.11
C GLU A 174 -4.33 -0.16 -13.41
N LYS A 175 -4.60 0.07 -14.69
CA LYS A 175 -5.91 0.52 -15.16
C LYS A 175 -6.80 -0.69 -15.42
N LYS A 176 -7.86 -0.84 -14.61
CA LYS A 176 -8.87 -1.90 -14.75
C LYS A 176 -10.26 -1.31 -14.88
N ALA A 177 -11.00 -1.74 -15.90
CA ALA A 177 -12.35 -1.25 -16.20
C ALA A 177 -12.50 0.29 -16.20
N GLY A 178 -11.45 1.00 -16.64
CA GLY A 178 -11.43 2.46 -16.73
C GLY A 178 -11.03 3.21 -15.45
N ASN A 179 -10.72 2.51 -14.36
CA ASN A 179 -10.22 3.08 -13.11
C ASN A 179 -8.80 2.61 -12.82
N TRP A 180 -7.97 3.48 -12.23
CA TRP A 180 -6.65 3.10 -11.73
C TRP A 180 -6.75 2.46 -10.36
N LYS A 181 -6.01 1.38 -10.15
CA LYS A 181 -5.96 0.65 -8.87
C LYS A 181 -4.50 0.45 -8.48
N ALA A 182 -4.14 0.78 -7.24
CA ALA A 182 -2.84 0.40 -6.67
C ALA A 182 -2.80 -1.11 -6.47
N VAL A 183 -1.73 -1.76 -6.93
CA VAL A 183 -1.64 -3.25 -6.95
C VAL A 183 -0.38 -3.80 -6.31
N LYS A 184 0.69 -3.00 -6.22
CA LYS A 184 1.97 -3.43 -5.65
C LYS A 184 2.80 -2.23 -5.20
N VAL A 185 3.71 -2.46 -4.26
CA VAL A 185 4.83 -1.56 -3.96
C VAL A 185 6.09 -2.16 -4.60
N ASN A 186 6.67 -1.50 -5.60
CA ASN A 186 7.76 -2.10 -6.39
C ASN A 186 9.06 -2.29 -5.61
N ASN A 187 9.34 -1.36 -4.69
CA ASN A 187 10.58 -1.28 -3.93
C ASN A 187 10.38 -1.58 -2.44
N PHE A 188 9.39 -2.41 -2.08
CA PHE A 188 9.14 -2.76 -0.67
C PHE A 188 10.30 -3.58 -0.07
N LYS A 189 10.90 -4.48 -0.85
CA LYS A 189 12.14 -5.18 -0.47
C LYS A 189 13.25 -4.22 -0.05
N ASP A 190 13.41 -3.08 -0.72
CA ASP A 190 14.47 -2.11 -0.38
C ASP A 190 14.22 -1.45 0.98
N PHE A 191 12.95 -1.14 1.29
CA PHE A 191 12.56 -0.64 2.60
C PHE A 191 12.82 -1.67 3.71
N LEU A 192 12.42 -2.92 3.50
CA LEU A 192 12.61 -4.01 4.46
C LEU A 192 14.10 -4.21 4.81
N LYS A 193 15.00 -4.10 3.82
CA LYS A 193 16.45 -4.16 4.06
C LYS A 193 16.97 -3.02 4.93
N LEU A 194 16.38 -1.83 4.85
CA LEU A 194 16.72 -0.72 5.74
C LEU A 194 16.26 -0.99 7.17
N VAL A 195 15.06 -1.55 7.33
CA VAL A 195 14.51 -1.96 8.64
C VAL A 195 15.37 -3.04 9.29
N GLU A 196 15.70 -4.11 8.56
CA GLU A 196 16.56 -5.20 9.04
C GLU A 196 17.92 -4.66 9.52
N LYS A 197 18.58 -3.83 8.69
CA LYS A 197 19.88 -3.23 9.04
C LYS A 197 19.82 -2.35 10.31
N GLN A 198 18.72 -1.63 10.52
CA GLN A 198 18.52 -0.82 11.71
C GLN A 198 18.37 -1.70 12.96
N ASN A 199 17.58 -2.77 12.87
CA ASN A 199 17.36 -3.71 13.96
C ASN A 199 18.66 -4.42 14.37
N ASP A 200 19.46 -4.87 13.40
CA ASP A 200 20.78 -5.49 13.66
C ASP A 200 21.73 -4.54 14.38
N SER A 201 21.70 -3.25 14.00
CA SER A 201 22.53 -2.21 14.59
C SER A 201 22.14 -1.93 16.05
N GLN A 202 20.84 -1.93 16.36
CA GLN A 202 20.33 -1.76 17.74
C GLN A 202 20.67 -2.96 18.62
N ASN A 203 20.46 -4.19 18.13
CA ASN A 203 20.79 -5.42 18.86
C ASN A 203 22.29 -5.53 19.18
N SER A 204 23.16 -5.08 18.27
CA SER A 204 24.61 -5.08 18.48
C SER A 204 25.07 -4.07 19.55
N GLN A 205 24.37 -2.94 19.67
CA GLN A 205 24.66 -1.90 20.67
C GLN A 205 24.19 -2.32 22.08
N GLU A 206 23.04 -2.98 22.20
CA GLU A 206 22.58 -3.51 23.50
C GLU A 206 23.48 -4.62 24.06
N GLN A 207 24.05 -5.45 23.19
CA GLN A 207 24.97 -6.53 23.61
C GLN A 207 26.36 -6.01 23.99
N SER A 208 26.79 -4.88 23.43
CA SER A 208 28.10 -4.25 23.75
C SER A 208 28.08 -3.36 25.00
N GLY A 209 26.89 -3.05 25.52
CA GLY A 209 26.68 -2.23 26.73
C GLY A 209 26.49 -3.02 28.03
N LYS A 210 26.63 -4.35 27.99
CA LYS A 210 26.66 -5.24 29.17
C LYS A 210 28.05 -5.78 29.41
#